data_AF-A0A0F8XQ35-F1
#
_entry.id   AF-A0A0F8XQ35-F1
#
_cell.length_a   1.000
_cell.length_b   1.000
_cell.length_c   1.000
_cell.angle_alpha   90.00
_cell.angle_beta   90.00
_cell.angle_gamma   90.00
#
_symmetry.space_group_name_H-M   'P 1'
#
loop_
_entity.id
_entity.type
_entity.pdbx_description
1 polymer ?
#
loop_
_entity_poly.entity_id
_entity_poly.type
_entity_poly.pdbx_seq_one_letter_code
_entity_poly.pdbx_strand_id
1 'polypeptide(L)'
;HGDFSYVTVFDANTGEQMASCKSGIPVSYLDELILWLAEEYWKALVIVERNNAGILPLDRLYRDHWYPRLYRMDTFARFRTSDRTPQYGWRTDRSTKPKMVNDFVFALTELAVLLHDPDFIQEARTFVADGKGSYSATSNNHDDVIMGTLVAYQGVLDSHGYVNLWEDLTIQAPTHDDMDAIWYNFHKEDASDVLEQPLGQREKEERVVKTVAFTEANMKSIERR
;
A
#
# COMPACT_ATOMS: atom_id res chain seq x y z
N HIS A 1 -26.61 2.83 10.10
CA HIS A 1 -25.25 2.31 9.94
C HIS A 1 -24.35 3.50 9.66
N GLY A 2 -23.41 3.78 10.56
CA GLY A 2 -22.38 4.78 10.30
C GLY A 2 -21.23 4.08 9.60
N ASP A 3 -20.79 4.61 8.47
CA ASP A 3 -19.60 4.12 7.79
C ASP A 3 -18.38 4.48 8.64
N PHE A 4 -17.52 3.50 8.91
CA PHE A 4 -16.28 3.74 9.65
C PHE A 4 -15.23 4.30 8.69
N SER A 5 -14.45 5.26 9.17
CA SER A 5 -13.23 5.70 8.48
C SER A 5 -12.04 4.91 9.00
N TYR A 6 -11.10 4.58 8.13
CA TYR A 6 -9.86 3.93 8.51
C TYR A 6 -8.66 4.77 8.10
N VAL A 7 -7.71 4.95 9.01
CA VAL A 7 -6.44 5.65 8.79
C VAL A 7 -5.31 4.76 9.28
N THR A 8 -4.24 4.65 8.51
CA THR A 8 -3.05 3.89 8.88
C THR A 8 -1.80 4.65 8.49
N VAL A 9 -0.72 4.44 9.23
CA VAL A 9 0.59 5.05 9.00
C VAL A 9 1.62 3.95 8.81
N PHE A 10 2.47 4.10 7.81
CA PHE A 10 3.61 3.22 7.55
C PHE A 10 4.91 4.01 7.68
N ASP A 11 5.95 3.36 8.19
CA ASP A 11 7.31 3.83 8.01
C ASP A 11 7.74 3.56 6.56
N ALA A 12 8.05 4.64 5.84
CA ALA A 12 8.42 4.58 4.43
C ALA A 12 9.76 3.88 4.18
N ASN A 13 10.63 3.72 5.19
CA ASN A 13 11.92 3.06 5.02
C ASN A 13 11.77 1.53 5.16
N THR A 14 10.96 1.07 6.10
CA THR A 14 10.88 -0.34 6.50
C THR A 14 9.64 -1.07 5.98
N GLY A 15 8.59 -0.32 5.63
CA GLY A 15 7.27 -0.91 5.34
C GLY A 15 6.53 -1.41 6.58
N GLU A 16 6.97 -1.04 7.80
CA GLU A 16 6.28 -1.38 9.04
C GLU A 16 5.09 -0.45 9.30
N GLN A 17 3.96 -1.04 9.69
CA GLN A 17 2.76 -0.31 10.09
C GLN A 17 2.95 0.29 11.50
N MET A 18 3.04 1.61 11.59
CA MET A 18 3.35 2.30 12.85
C MET A 18 2.12 2.69 13.66
N ALA A 19 0.97 2.85 13.00
CA ALA A 19 -0.32 3.10 13.63
C ALA A 19 -1.47 2.71 12.71
N SER A 20 -2.60 2.36 13.31
CA SER A 20 -3.89 2.24 12.63
C SER A 20 -5.03 2.71 13.53
N CYS A 21 -6.08 3.24 12.91
CA CYS A 21 -7.26 3.74 13.59
C CYS A 21 -8.51 3.52 12.75
N LYS A 22 -9.41 2.66 13.23
CA LYS A 22 -10.78 2.53 12.72
C LYS A 22 -11.69 3.39 13.58
N SER A 23 -12.30 4.40 12.98
CA SER A 23 -13.02 5.45 13.70
C SER A 23 -14.40 5.71 13.14
N GLY A 24 -15.37 5.92 14.04
CA GLY A 24 -16.70 6.42 13.70
C GLY A 24 -16.77 7.95 13.64
N ILE A 25 -15.62 8.64 13.57
CA ILE A 25 -15.56 10.09 13.44
C ILE A 25 -16.29 10.52 12.15
N PRO A 26 -17.17 11.52 12.21
CA PRO A 26 -17.79 12.05 11.00
C PRO A 26 -16.73 12.54 10.02
N VAL A 27 -16.94 12.29 8.73
CA VAL A 27 -16.02 12.67 7.63
C VAL A 27 -15.61 14.16 7.70
N SER A 28 -16.49 15.02 8.21
CA SER A 28 -16.24 16.45 8.42
C SER A 28 -15.25 16.78 9.56
N TYR A 29 -14.68 15.80 10.25
CA TYR A 29 -13.62 16.00 11.23
C TYR A 29 -12.42 15.08 10.96
N LEU A 30 -12.47 14.29 9.88
CA LEU A 30 -11.43 13.33 9.57
C LEU A 30 -10.12 14.03 9.18
N ASP A 31 -10.19 15.23 8.59
CA ASP A 31 -9.02 16.03 8.25
C ASP A 31 -8.19 16.41 9.48
N GLU A 32 -8.83 16.70 10.62
CA GLU A 32 -8.13 17.02 11.87
C GLU A 32 -7.36 15.81 12.42
N LEU A 33 -7.97 14.62 12.39
CA LEU A 33 -7.31 13.38 12.79
C LEU A 33 -6.11 13.07 11.88
N ILE A 34 -6.29 13.20 10.56
CA ILE A 34 -5.23 12.96 9.59
C ILE A 34 -4.09 13.96 9.79
N LEU A 35 -4.40 15.24 9.98
CA LEU A 35 -3.39 16.27 10.22
C LEU A 35 -2.59 15.99 11.49
N TRP A 36 -3.27 15.63 12.58
CA TRP A 36 -2.61 15.30 13.84
C TRP A 36 -1.65 14.11 13.70
N LEU A 37 -2.10 13.02 13.08
CA LEU A 37 -1.25 11.87 12.79
C LEU A 37 -0.07 12.27 11.88
N ALA A 38 -0.34 13.04 10.82
CA ALA A 38 0.70 13.41 9.88
C ALA A 38 1.81 14.24 10.54
N GLU A 39 1.47 15.20 11.40
CA GLU A 39 2.45 15.99 12.15
C GLU A 39 3.21 15.16 13.19
N GLU A 40 2.55 14.22 13.89
CA GLU A 40 3.19 13.33 14.88
C GLU A 40 4.20 12.38 14.21
N TYR A 41 3.91 11.91 13.00
CA TYR A 41 4.78 11.02 12.21
C TYR A 41 5.65 11.79 11.22
N TRP A 42 6.35 12.82 11.71
CA TRP A 42 7.37 13.56 10.95
C TRP A 42 6.85 14.16 9.64
N LYS A 43 5.70 14.82 9.70
CA LYS A 43 4.98 15.36 8.52
C LYS A 43 4.79 14.28 7.47
N ALA A 44 4.13 13.18 7.81
CA ALA A 44 3.96 12.03 6.91
C ALA A 44 3.40 12.42 5.53
N LEU A 45 3.76 11.67 4.48
CA LEU A 45 3.08 11.78 3.19
C LEU A 45 1.64 11.27 3.33
N VAL A 46 0.65 12.14 3.10
CA VAL A 46 -0.76 11.82 3.28
C VAL A 46 -1.39 11.40 1.96
N ILE A 47 -2.00 10.22 1.98
CA ILE A 47 -2.66 9.61 0.82
C ILE A 47 -4.12 9.35 1.17
N VAL A 48 -4.99 10.24 0.71
CA VAL A 48 -6.43 10.08 0.87
C VAL A 48 -6.99 9.40 -0.38
N GLU A 49 -7.80 8.36 -0.21
CA GLU A 49 -8.58 7.79 -1.31
C GLU A 49 -9.66 8.79 -1.76
N ARG A 50 -9.63 9.16 -3.04
CA ARG A 50 -10.63 10.03 -3.68
C ARG A 50 -11.88 9.25 -4.02
N ASN A 51 -12.63 8.90 -2.99
CA ASN A 51 -14.01 8.43 -3.09
C ASN A 51 -14.98 9.56 -2.66
N ASN A 52 -16.29 9.28 -2.60
CA ASN A 52 -17.28 10.29 -2.26
C ASN A 52 -17.07 10.91 -0.86
N ALA A 53 -16.57 10.13 0.11
CA ALA A 53 -16.30 10.60 1.47
C ALA A 53 -14.93 11.28 1.57
N GLY A 54 -13.90 10.75 0.91
CA GLY A 54 -12.52 11.24 1.01
C GLY A 54 -12.24 12.57 0.32
N ILE A 55 -13.12 13.04 -0.58
CA ILE A 55 -12.97 14.35 -1.24
C ILE A 55 -12.96 15.49 -0.22
N LEU A 56 -13.86 15.47 0.76
CA LEU A 56 -13.98 16.54 1.76
C LEU A 56 -12.70 16.68 2.62
N PRO A 57 -12.19 15.64 3.30
CA PRO A 57 -10.99 15.78 4.12
C PRO A 57 -9.76 16.11 3.27
N LEU A 58 -9.66 15.57 2.05
CA LEU A 58 -8.56 15.92 1.14
C LEU A 58 -8.56 17.41 0.75
N ASP A 59 -9.73 17.96 0.42
CA ASP A 59 -9.87 19.37 0.06
C ASP A 59 -9.50 20.29 1.24
N ARG A 60 -9.92 19.93 2.47
CA ARG A 60 -9.58 20.69 3.68
C ARG A 60 -8.10 20.62 4.03
N LEU A 61 -7.50 19.43 3.95
CA LEU A 61 -6.05 19.29 4.11
C LEU A 61 -5.28 20.19 3.13
N TYR A 62 -5.77 20.32 1.90
CA TYR A 62 -5.16 21.17 0.88
C TYR A 62 -5.42 22.67 1.07
N ARG A 63 -6.68 23.07 1.32
CA ARG A 63 -7.11 24.48 1.31
C ARG A 63 -7.08 25.15 2.68
N ASP A 64 -7.48 24.42 3.72
CA ASP A 64 -7.71 24.98 5.05
C ASP A 64 -6.49 24.77 5.95
N HIS A 65 -5.82 23.62 5.82
CA HIS A 65 -4.61 23.31 6.59
C HIS A 65 -3.30 23.57 5.84
N TRP A 66 -3.38 23.82 4.52
CA TRP A 66 -2.22 23.99 3.64
C TRP A 66 -1.16 22.89 3.82
N TYR A 67 -1.60 21.65 4.00
CA TYR A 67 -0.71 20.54 4.29
C TYR A 67 0.23 20.28 3.10
N PRO A 68 1.56 20.36 3.27
CA PRO A 68 2.48 20.41 2.13
C PRO A 68 2.76 19.03 1.52
N ARG A 69 2.55 17.94 2.27
CA ARG A 69 2.92 16.57 1.88
C ARG A 69 1.70 15.74 1.52
N LEU A 70 0.95 16.21 0.52
CA LEU A 70 -0.17 15.47 -0.06
C LEU A 70 0.30 14.67 -1.29
N TYR A 71 -0.06 13.39 -1.32
CA TYR A 71 0.24 12.50 -2.43
C TYR A 71 -0.42 12.96 -3.73
N ARG A 72 0.27 12.74 -4.84
CA ARG A 72 -0.15 13.07 -6.20
C ARG A 72 -0.07 11.81 -7.04
N MET A 73 -1.21 11.38 -7.57
CA MET A 73 -1.27 10.18 -8.40
C MET A 73 -0.98 10.52 -9.87
N ASP A 74 0.18 10.18 -10.39
CA ASP A 74 0.45 10.37 -11.82
C ASP A 74 -0.35 9.37 -12.65
N THR A 75 -1.15 9.88 -13.59
CA THR A 75 -1.97 9.04 -14.47
C THR A 75 -1.50 9.18 -15.90
N PHE A 76 -1.54 8.09 -16.67
CA PHE A 76 -1.14 8.07 -18.08
C PHE A 76 -1.83 9.14 -18.94
N ALA A 77 -3.06 9.52 -18.57
CA ALA A 77 -3.81 10.59 -19.21
C ALA A 77 -3.12 11.96 -19.08
N ARG A 78 -2.42 12.24 -17.98
CA ARG A 78 -1.68 13.51 -17.78
C ARG A 78 -0.56 13.69 -18.79
N PHE A 79 0.10 12.62 -19.22
CA PHE A 79 1.13 12.71 -20.26
C PHE A 79 0.57 13.12 -21.63
N ARG A 80 -0.77 13.03 -21.83
CA ARG A 80 -1.45 13.35 -23.09
C ARG A 80 -2.26 14.65 -23.05
N THR A 81 -2.38 15.32 -21.90
CA THR A 81 -3.25 16.50 -21.73
C THR A 81 -2.42 17.70 -21.28
N SER A 82 -2.73 18.89 -21.80
CA SER A 82 -2.06 20.16 -21.45
C SER A 82 -2.44 20.68 -20.05
N ASP A 83 -3.48 20.11 -19.45
CA ASP A 83 -3.92 20.39 -18.10
C ASP A 83 -2.98 19.71 -17.09
N ARG A 84 -2.11 20.52 -16.48
CA ARG A 84 -1.11 20.09 -15.50
C ARG A 84 -1.64 20.18 -14.06
N THR A 85 -2.94 20.28 -13.86
CA THR A 85 -3.51 20.41 -12.51
C THR A 85 -3.15 19.16 -11.69
N PRO A 86 -2.42 19.30 -10.56
CA PRO A 86 -2.04 18.17 -9.73
C PRO A 86 -3.31 17.55 -9.11
N GLN A 87 -3.67 16.33 -9.52
CA GLN A 87 -4.69 15.58 -8.81
C GLN A 87 -4.07 14.93 -7.57
N TYR A 88 -4.43 15.48 -6.41
CA TYR A 88 -4.03 14.97 -5.11
C TYR A 88 -4.82 13.72 -4.74
N GLY A 89 -4.26 12.85 -3.91
CA GLY A 89 -4.89 11.63 -3.42
C GLY A 89 -4.92 10.47 -4.42
N TRP A 90 -5.28 9.30 -3.91
CA TRP A 90 -5.34 8.05 -4.67
C TRP A 90 -6.69 7.87 -5.35
N ARG A 91 -6.74 7.33 -6.57
CA ARG A 91 -7.99 6.99 -7.24
C ARG A 91 -8.04 5.49 -7.46
N THR A 92 -8.96 4.82 -6.78
CA THR A 92 -9.26 3.41 -7.00
C THR A 92 -10.18 3.23 -8.19
N ASP A 93 -9.76 2.40 -9.14
CA ASP A 93 -10.51 2.00 -10.33
C ASP A 93 -10.17 0.55 -10.71
N ARG A 94 -10.74 0.07 -11.83
CA ARG A 94 -10.56 -1.32 -12.29
C ARG A 94 -9.12 -1.65 -12.72
N SER A 95 -8.27 -0.65 -12.94
CA SER A 95 -6.86 -0.86 -13.28
C SER A 95 -5.94 -0.79 -12.06
N THR A 96 -6.23 0.13 -11.14
CA THR A 96 -5.38 0.41 -9.97
C THR A 96 -5.63 -0.56 -8.83
N LYS A 97 -6.88 -1.01 -8.63
CA LYS A 97 -7.23 -1.98 -7.57
C LYS A 97 -6.48 -3.32 -7.72
N PRO A 98 -6.44 -3.97 -8.90
CA PRO A 98 -5.68 -5.20 -9.05
C PRO A 98 -4.17 -5.01 -8.87
N LYS A 99 -3.62 -3.89 -9.36
CA LYS A 99 -2.18 -3.59 -9.18
C LYS A 99 -1.81 -3.45 -7.71
N MET A 100 -2.51 -2.60 -6.95
CA MET A 100 -2.19 -2.39 -5.54
C MET A 100 -2.35 -3.68 -4.71
N VAL A 101 -3.33 -4.53 -5.05
CA VAL A 101 -3.50 -5.85 -4.41
C VAL A 101 -2.31 -6.75 -4.72
N ASN A 102 -1.89 -6.84 -5.99
CA ASN A 102 -0.74 -7.65 -6.39
C ASN A 102 0.54 -7.16 -5.71
N ASP A 103 0.85 -5.86 -5.79
CA ASP A 103 2.03 -5.26 -5.16
C ASP A 103 2.08 -5.61 -3.65
N PHE A 104 0.94 -5.56 -2.97
CA PHE A 104 0.85 -5.90 -1.54
C PHE A 104 1.03 -7.40 -1.25
N VAL A 105 0.48 -8.28 -2.10
CA VAL A 105 0.68 -9.73 -1.97
C VAL A 105 2.16 -10.11 -2.13
N PHE A 106 2.87 -9.48 -3.07
CA PHE A 106 4.32 -9.66 -3.19
C PHE A 106 5.06 -9.09 -2.00
N ALA A 107 4.68 -7.92 -1.50
CA ALA A 107 5.25 -7.37 -0.27
C ALA A 107 5.15 -8.33 0.91
N LEU A 108 3.99 -8.97 1.10
CA LEU A 108 3.79 -9.98 2.14
C LEU A 108 4.66 -11.21 1.92
N THR A 109 4.81 -11.65 0.67
CA THR A 109 5.58 -12.84 0.30
C THR A 109 7.08 -12.63 0.52
N GLU A 110 7.58 -11.44 0.22
CA GLU A 110 8.99 -11.05 0.35
C GLU A 110 9.34 -10.45 1.72
N LEU A 111 8.38 -10.43 2.67
CA LEU A 111 8.54 -9.81 4.00
C LEU A 111 8.93 -8.32 3.95
N ALA A 112 8.51 -7.63 2.88
CA ALA A 112 8.73 -6.20 2.67
C ALA A 112 7.68 -5.31 3.35
N VAL A 113 6.66 -5.91 3.99
CA VAL A 113 5.65 -5.22 4.79
C VAL A 113 5.48 -5.94 6.13
N LEU A 114 5.38 -5.17 7.22
CA LEU A 114 5.08 -5.68 8.55
C LEU A 114 3.82 -5.01 9.10
N LEU A 115 2.78 -5.80 9.37
CA LEU A 115 1.49 -5.31 9.85
C LEU A 115 1.27 -5.64 11.31
N HIS A 116 0.62 -4.74 12.03
CA HIS A 116 0.26 -4.91 13.44
C HIS A 116 -1.25 -4.85 13.70
N ASP A 117 -2.04 -4.43 12.71
CA ASP A 117 -3.49 -4.31 12.84
C ASP A 117 -4.20 -5.68 12.71
N PRO A 118 -4.86 -6.19 13.76
CA PRO A 118 -5.62 -7.43 13.69
C PRO A 118 -6.90 -7.33 12.84
N ASP A 119 -7.47 -6.13 12.67
CA ASP A 119 -8.66 -5.93 11.83
C ASP A 119 -8.32 -6.12 10.35
N PHE A 120 -7.09 -5.81 9.94
CA PHE A 120 -6.61 -6.12 8.60
C PHE A 120 -6.72 -7.61 8.30
N ILE A 121 -6.28 -8.46 9.24
CA ILE A 121 -6.32 -9.92 9.09
C ILE A 121 -7.76 -10.41 8.95
N GLN A 122 -8.70 -9.80 9.70
CA GLN A 122 -10.11 -10.16 9.63
C GLN A 122 -10.72 -9.84 8.27
N GLU A 123 -10.50 -8.62 7.74
CA GLU A 123 -11.02 -8.22 6.44
C GLU A 123 -10.34 -8.99 5.30
N ALA A 124 -9.01 -9.19 5.37
CA ALA A 124 -8.23 -9.93 4.37
C ALA A 124 -8.72 -11.37 4.15
N ARG A 125 -9.22 -12.05 5.19
CA ARG A 125 -9.81 -13.41 5.06
C ARG A 125 -11.05 -13.47 4.17
N THR A 126 -11.70 -12.33 3.98
CA THR A 126 -12.97 -12.22 3.27
C THR A 126 -12.84 -11.44 1.96
N PHE A 127 -11.65 -10.95 1.63
CA PHE A 127 -11.37 -10.15 0.45
C PHE A 127 -10.96 -11.05 -0.71
N VAL A 128 -11.81 -11.13 -1.73
CA VAL A 128 -11.69 -12.10 -2.83
C VAL A 128 -11.78 -11.43 -4.20
N ALA A 129 -11.23 -12.10 -5.21
CA ALA A 129 -11.42 -11.68 -6.59
C ALA A 129 -12.90 -11.84 -7.01
N ASP A 130 -13.46 -10.85 -7.70
CA ASP A 130 -14.87 -10.82 -8.10
C ASP A 130 -15.15 -11.57 -9.43
N GLY A 131 -14.13 -12.20 -10.01
CA GLY A 131 -14.19 -12.89 -11.30
C GLY A 131 -14.25 -11.96 -12.52
N LYS A 132 -14.28 -10.64 -12.33
CA LYS A 132 -14.31 -9.62 -13.39
C LYS A 132 -13.01 -8.81 -13.45
N GLY A 133 -11.96 -9.32 -12.80
CA GLY A 133 -10.66 -8.66 -12.71
C GLY A 133 -10.61 -7.55 -11.66
N SER A 134 -11.48 -7.59 -10.64
CA SER A 134 -11.41 -6.72 -9.47
C SER A 134 -11.45 -7.57 -8.19
N TYR A 135 -11.37 -6.91 -7.04
CA TYR A 135 -11.45 -7.53 -5.72
C TYR A 135 -12.54 -6.86 -4.88
N SER A 136 -13.16 -7.60 -3.97
CA SER A 136 -14.17 -7.09 -3.02
C SER A 136 -14.29 -8.00 -1.80
N ALA A 137 -14.78 -7.45 -0.69
CA ALA A 137 -15.23 -8.27 0.43
C ALA A 137 -16.40 -9.18 0.00
N THR A 138 -16.46 -10.38 0.59
CA THR A 138 -17.64 -11.25 0.48
C THR A 138 -18.88 -10.58 1.09
N SER A 139 -20.06 -11.07 0.74
CA SER A 139 -21.33 -10.51 1.18
C SER A 139 -21.38 -10.31 2.70
N ASN A 140 -21.82 -9.13 3.14
CA ASN A 140 -21.99 -8.77 4.56
C ASN A 140 -20.68 -8.57 5.35
N ASN A 141 -19.55 -8.38 4.66
CA ASN A 141 -18.27 -7.98 5.25
C ASN A 141 -17.83 -6.59 4.75
N HIS A 142 -16.91 -5.97 5.48
CA HIS A 142 -16.33 -4.66 5.19
C HIS A 142 -14.96 -4.81 4.50
N ASP A 143 -14.55 -3.81 3.72
CA ASP A 143 -13.22 -3.73 3.11
C ASP A 143 -12.46 -2.43 3.41
N ASP A 144 -12.94 -1.60 4.35
CA ASP A 144 -12.35 -0.29 4.65
C ASP A 144 -10.90 -0.38 5.15
N VAL A 145 -10.60 -1.36 6.02
CA VAL A 145 -9.28 -1.56 6.62
C VAL A 145 -8.30 -2.09 5.59
N ILE A 146 -8.68 -3.11 4.83
CA ILE A 146 -7.81 -3.65 3.78
C ILE A 146 -7.59 -2.61 2.69
N MET A 147 -8.63 -1.88 2.25
CA MET A 147 -8.50 -0.86 1.21
C MET A 147 -7.60 0.29 1.65
N GLY A 148 -7.78 0.84 2.85
CA GLY A 148 -6.90 1.90 3.35
C GLY A 148 -5.46 1.43 3.55
N THR A 149 -5.26 0.18 3.94
CA THR A 149 -3.92 -0.43 4.07
C THR A 149 -3.23 -0.56 2.71
N LEU A 150 -3.93 -1.09 1.70
CA LEU A 150 -3.41 -1.21 0.34
C LEU A 150 -3.04 0.16 -0.24
N VAL A 151 -3.90 1.17 -0.08
CA VAL A 151 -3.66 2.53 -0.56
C VAL A 151 -2.46 3.18 0.15
N ALA A 152 -2.35 3.05 1.46
CA ALA A 152 -1.22 3.59 2.21
C ALA A 152 0.11 2.97 1.78
N TYR A 153 0.13 1.66 1.49
CA TYR A 153 1.33 0.96 1.06
C TYR A 153 1.82 1.40 -0.32
N GLN A 154 0.93 1.81 -1.24
CA GLN A 154 1.35 2.45 -2.50
C GLN A 154 2.20 3.71 -2.23
N GLY A 155 1.91 4.41 -1.13
CA GLY A 155 2.73 5.52 -0.64
C GLY A 155 4.15 5.16 -0.25
N VAL A 156 4.34 3.97 0.32
CA VAL A 156 5.66 3.45 0.67
C VAL A 156 6.46 3.22 -0.62
N LEU A 157 5.83 2.58 -1.62
CA LEU A 157 6.44 2.28 -2.92
C LEU A 157 6.80 3.55 -3.71
N ASP A 158 5.95 4.59 -3.62
CA ASP A 158 6.15 5.89 -4.25
C ASP A 158 6.99 6.87 -3.43
N SER A 159 7.39 6.52 -2.20
CA SER A 159 8.00 7.47 -1.25
C SER A 159 9.29 8.11 -1.78
N HIS A 160 10.05 7.39 -2.60
CA HIS A 160 11.27 7.85 -3.29
C HIS A 160 11.03 9.02 -4.25
N GLY A 161 9.79 9.19 -4.73
CA GLY A 161 9.38 10.32 -5.58
C GLY A 161 9.10 11.61 -4.78
N TYR A 162 9.15 11.55 -3.45
CA TYR A 162 8.89 12.67 -2.55
C TYR A 162 10.15 13.00 -1.73
N VAL A 163 10.22 14.25 -1.27
CA VAL A 163 11.27 14.63 -0.32
C VAL A 163 10.95 14.00 1.03
N ASN A 164 11.75 13.02 1.44
CA ASN A 164 11.70 12.44 2.77
C ASN A 164 12.41 13.35 3.76
N LEU A 165 11.77 13.64 4.90
CA LEU A 165 12.38 14.42 5.97
C LEU A 165 13.38 13.60 6.78
N TRP A 166 13.20 12.28 6.80
CA TRP A 166 14.11 11.31 7.39
C TRP A 166 14.15 10.08 6.49
N GLU A 167 15.36 9.60 6.23
CA GLU A 167 15.63 8.44 5.38
C GLU A 167 16.75 7.62 6.04
N ASP A 168 16.56 6.31 6.09
CA ASP A 168 17.59 5.38 6.53
C ASP A 168 18.47 5.01 5.32
N LEU A 169 19.78 5.27 5.41
CA LEU A 169 20.71 4.96 4.32
C LEU A 169 21.01 3.46 4.19
N THR A 170 20.58 2.65 5.16
CA THR A 170 20.85 1.22 5.22
C THR A 170 19.63 0.36 4.89
N ILE A 171 18.44 0.92 5.02
CA ILE A 171 17.17 0.23 4.80
C ILE A 171 16.32 1.10 3.86
N GLN A 172 15.92 0.53 2.74
CA GLN A 172 15.10 1.21 1.75
C GLN A 172 13.91 0.32 1.42
N ALA A 173 12.68 0.83 1.42
CA ALA A 173 11.50 0.07 1.02
C ALA A 173 11.49 -0.19 -0.50
N PRO A 174 10.85 -1.28 -0.99
CA PRO A 174 10.85 -1.58 -2.41
C PRO A 174 10.10 -0.49 -3.19
N THR A 175 10.47 -0.31 -4.45
CA THR A 175 9.75 0.57 -5.39
C THR A 175 8.68 -0.22 -6.15
N HIS A 176 7.81 0.48 -6.89
CA HIS A 176 6.92 -0.19 -7.86
C HIS A 176 7.69 -0.97 -8.93
N ASP A 177 8.85 -0.47 -9.37
CA ASP A 177 9.68 -1.15 -10.37
C ASP A 177 10.27 -2.46 -9.81
N ASP A 178 10.65 -2.48 -8.54
CA ASP A 178 11.11 -3.70 -7.85
C ASP A 178 9.99 -4.73 -7.76
N MET A 179 8.76 -4.29 -7.43
CA MET A 179 7.59 -5.17 -7.40
C MET A 179 7.26 -5.75 -8.77
N ASP A 180 7.31 -4.93 -9.82
CA ASP A 180 7.07 -5.37 -11.19
C ASP A 180 8.16 -6.36 -11.66
N ALA A 181 9.42 -6.17 -11.23
CA ALA A 181 10.52 -7.09 -11.51
C ALA A 181 10.34 -8.45 -10.79
N ILE A 182 9.92 -8.43 -9.52
CA ILE A 182 9.59 -9.65 -8.76
C ILE A 182 8.46 -10.41 -9.45
N TRP A 183 7.39 -9.70 -9.84
CA TRP A 183 6.26 -10.28 -10.56
C TRP A 183 6.71 -10.94 -11.88
N TYR A 184 7.53 -10.24 -12.67
CA TYR A 184 8.02 -10.77 -13.94
C TYR A 184 8.88 -12.02 -13.76
N ASN A 185 9.79 -12.03 -12.78
CA ASN A 185 10.63 -13.19 -12.50
C ASN A 185 9.81 -14.39 -12.03
N PHE A 186 8.85 -14.18 -11.13
CA PHE A 186 7.94 -15.23 -10.67
C PHE A 186 7.22 -15.92 -11.83
N HIS A 187 6.65 -15.15 -12.76
CA HIS A 187 5.91 -15.70 -13.91
C HIS A 187 6.82 -16.27 -15.00
N LYS A 188 8.09 -15.82 -15.07
CA LYS A 188 9.08 -16.36 -16.00
C LYS A 188 9.56 -17.74 -15.56
N GLU A 189 9.77 -17.95 -14.26
CA GLU A 189 10.16 -19.24 -13.69
C GLU A 189 9.04 -20.28 -13.85
N ASP A 190 7.79 -19.90 -13.56
CA ASP A 190 6.61 -20.75 -13.83
C ASP A 190 6.41 -21.06 -15.33
N ALA A 191 6.86 -20.18 -16.23
CA ALA A 191 6.82 -20.44 -17.67
C ALA A 191 7.99 -21.33 -18.17
N SER A 192 9.15 -21.29 -17.51
CA SER A 192 10.29 -22.15 -17.86
C SER A 192 10.18 -23.57 -17.32
N ASP A 193 9.46 -23.79 -16.21
CA ASP A 193 9.25 -25.13 -15.62
C ASP A 193 8.15 -25.96 -16.30
N VAL A 194 7.35 -25.35 -17.19
CA VAL A 194 6.24 -26.05 -17.87
C VAL A 194 6.70 -26.82 -19.12
N LEU A 195 7.94 -26.63 -19.59
CA LEU A 195 8.38 -27.26 -20.85
C LEU A 195 9.21 -28.54 -20.72
N GLU A 196 9.74 -28.93 -19.55
CA GLU A 196 10.66 -30.09 -19.53
C GLU A 196 10.60 -31.08 -18.35
N GLN A 197 9.60 -31.09 -17.45
CA GLN A 197 9.56 -32.18 -16.44
C GLN A 197 8.17 -32.76 -16.12
N PRO A 198 8.01 -34.10 -16.07
CA PRO A 198 6.76 -34.74 -15.66
C PRO A 198 6.50 -34.52 -14.16
N LEU A 199 5.26 -34.14 -13.82
CA LEU A 199 4.79 -33.92 -12.45
C LEU A 199 5.06 -35.15 -11.58
N GLY A 200 6.04 -35.08 -10.68
CA GLY A 200 6.30 -36.15 -9.71
C GLY A 200 7.66 -36.11 -9.01
N GLN A 201 8.63 -35.36 -9.54
CA GLN A 201 9.94 -35.16 -8.90
C GLN A 201 10.21 -33.66 -8.73
N ARG A 202 9.65 -33.05 -7.68
CA ARG A 202 10.21 -31.78 -7.18
C ARG A 202 11.20 -32.15 -6.09
N GLU A 203 12.48 -32.26 -6.44
CA GLU A 203 13.54 -32.26 -5.43
C GLU A 203 13.52 -30.91 -4.71
N LYS A 204 13.68 -30.93 -3.39
CA LYS A 204 13.77 -29.73 -2.56
C LYS A 204 15.11 -29.06 -2.84
N GLU A 205 15.22 -28.28 -3.89
CA GLU A 205 16.34 -27.36 -4.03
C GLU A 205 16.04 -26.09 -3.23
N GLU A 206 16.95 -25.77 -2.30
CA GLU A 206 16.94 -24.57 -1.48
C GLU A 206 16.84 -23.34 -2.40
N ARG A 207 15.75 -22.58 -2.26
CA ARG A 207 15.58 -21.26 -2.90
C ARG A 207 16.78 -20.39 -2.57
N VAL A 208 17.73 -20.26 -3.50
CA VAL A 208 18.71 -19.16 -3.47
C VAL A 208 17.98 -17.93 -3.99
N VAL A 209 17.06 -17.39 -3.17
CA VAL A 209 16.58 -16.01 -3.34
C VAL A 209 17.83 -15.17 -3.21
N LYS A 210 18.24 -14.50 -4.30
CA LYS A 210 19.19 -13.39 -4.20
C LYS A 210 18.55 -12.43 -3.22
N THR A 211 19.06 -12.44 -2.00
CA THR A 211 18.68 -11.62 -0.88
C THR A 211 18.68 -10.18 -1.36
N VAL A 212 17.52 -9.70 -1.81
CA VAL A 212 17.24 -8.28 -1.77
C VAL A 212 17.41 -7.97 -0.28
N ALA A 213 18.28 -7.02 0.04
CA ALA A 213 18.66 -6.67 1.41
C ALA A 213 17.46 -6.08 2.19
N PHE A 214 16.48 -6.92 2.52
CA PHE A 214 15.16 -6.57 3.05
C PHE A 214 14.76 -7.45 4.24
N THR A 215 15.46 -8.57 4.44
CA THR A 215 15.07 -9.60 5.42
C THR A 215 15.74 -9.44 6.79
N GLU A 216 16.99 -8.93 6.87
CA GLU A 216 17.68 -8.87 8.16
C GLU A 216 17.16 -7.79 9.11
N ALA A 217 16.75 -6.63 8.59
CA ALA A 217 16.27 -5.53 9.44
C ALA A 217 14.90 -5.85 10.07
N ASN A 218 13.97 -6.39 9.27
CA ASN A 218 12.66 -6.82 9.74
C ASN A 218 12.74 -8.05 10.64
N MET A 219 13.68 -8.99 10.39
CA MET A 219 13.92 -10.09 11.35
C MET A 219 14.51 -9.59 12.67
N LYS A 220 15.47 -8.65 12.64
CA LYS A 220 16.08 -8.10 13.86
C LYS A 220 15.11 -7.26 14.69
N SER A 221 14.11 -6.61 14.09
CA SER A 221 13.06 -5.89 14.84
C SER A 221 12.09 -6.85 15.52
N ILE A 222 11.78 -8.00 14.88
CA ILE A 222 10.99 -9.09 15.46
C ILE A 222 11.74 -9.76 16.62
N GLU A 223 13.04 -10.02 16.49
CA GLU A 223 13.86 -10.70 17.52
C GLU A 223 14.18 -9.82 18.75
N ARG A 224 14.02 -8.50 18.65
CA ARG A 224 14.24 -7.56 19.77
C ARG A 224 13.00 -7.30 20.63
N ARG A 225 11.85 -7.91 20.31
CA ARG A 225 10.62 -7.87 21.10
C ARG A 225 10.38 -9.20 21.81
#